data_AF-Q2W1W6-F1
#
_entry.id   AF-Q2W1W6-F1
#
_cell.length_a   1.000
_cell.length_b   1.000
_cell.length_c   1.000
_cell.angle_alpha   90.00
_cell.angle_beta   90.00
_cell.angle_gamma   90.00
#
_symmetry.space_group_name_H-M   'P 1'
#
loop_
_entity.id
_entity.type
_entity.pdbx_description
1 polymer ?
#
loop_
_entity_poly.entity_id
_entity_poly.type
_entity_poly.pdbx_seq_one_letter_code
_entity_poly.pdbx_strand_id
1 'polypeptide(L)'
;MSMLGKTPQPSPACSATPAYAASAKIHPRGVKGRYRSFKWWASVLLLAYWHLAPLIRWDRGPGAPSQAILADMAGRRGYFFFIEIWPQEVYFLTGLLFFAAIALFLMTSLVGRVWCGFLCWQTVYTDLFVAVERLVIGERNQRIAFDRAPLSAGKLAKKALVNVIWLAIAAACGIGFTLYFGDAFEMLRDIFTGQASTATYGAIAVVGGLCFLLAGYAREQVCIYMCPYARFQSAMFDEHSLIISYEAWRGEARGPAPANRDFTGRGHCVDCLACVQACPTGIDIRNGNQLACIGCGLCIDACNQVMDRFKLPHGLVSYDSSANLAARGEGRSGGLRLIRPRTLAYGAILALVASVMLFRLTTRPDVDVNVLHERAPLFVQMSDGSIRNGYVYKILNMKSEDRTFKLRLAGIEGATITVVGGEDSVAEAEMQVPRDSVGSFRLYVTIPADKVVSKSMPVSFQLTGPGRQVKTETLFAGPDR
;
A
#
# COMPACT_ATOMS: atom_id res chain seq x y z
N MET A 1 45.99 -44.64 -14.04
CA MET A 1 44.93 -45.13 -13.14
C MET A 1 45.41 -44.92 -11.70
N SER A 2 44.54 -44.34 -10.86
CA SER A 2 44.66 -44.20 -9.41
C SER A 2 45.62 -43.15 -8.82
N MET A 3 45.19 -41.87 -8.87
CA MET A 3 45.35 -40.96 -7.74
C MET A 3 43.96 -40.72 -7.14
N LEU A 4 43.61 -41.49 -6.11
CA LEU A 4 42.44 -41.20 -5.26
C LEU A 4 42.96 -40.79 -3.89
N GLY A 5 42.89 -39.48 -3.64
CA GLY A 5 43.23 -38.86 -2.37
C GLY A 5 42.28 -39.32 -1.26
N LYS A 6 42.88 -39.45 -0.06
CA LYS A 6 42.23 -39.82 1.20
C LYS A 6 41.02 -38.93 1.49
N THR A 7 39.90 -39.55 1.85
CA THR A 7 38.72 -38.87 2.41
C THR A 7 39.09 -38.13 3.70
N PRO A 8 38.65 -36.87 3.88
CA PRO A 8 38.85 -36.16 5.14
C PRO A 8 38.07 -36.86 6.26
N GLN A 9 38.70 -37.03 7.43
CA GLN A 9 38.01 -37.53 8.63
C GLN A 9 36.91 -36.54 9.06
N PRO A 10 35.76 -37.04 9.58
CA PRO A 10 34.68 -36.17 10.03
C PRO A 10 35.12 -35.34 11.24
N SER A 11 34.94 -34.02 11.14
CA SER A 11 35.09 -33.07 12.25
C SER A 11 34.26 -33.47 13.48
N PRO A 12 34.72 -33.14 14.70
CA PRO A 12 33.99 -33.46 15.92
C PRO A 12 32.57 -32.88 15.85
N ALA A 13 31.60 -33.72 16.24
CA ALA A 13 30.17 -33.48 16.13
C ALA A 13 29.78 -32.03 16.42
N CYS A 14 29.16 -31.37 15.43
CA CYS A 14 28.39 -30.15 15.65
C CYS A 14 27.49 -30.38 16.85
N SER A 15 27.69 -29.60 17.91
CA SER A 15 26.64 -29.39 18.90
C SER A 15 25.37 -29.04 18.14
N ALA A 16 24.30 -29.81 18.39
CA ALA A 16 23.00 -29.60 17.79
C ALA A 16 22.49 -28.21 18.21
N THR A 17 22.88 -27.20 17.45
CA THR A 17 22.32 -25.86 17.56
C THR A 17 20.87 -26.02 17.16
N PRO A 18 19.89 -25.66 18.02
CA PRO A 18 18.49 -25.81 17.66
C PRO A 18 18.24 -25.08 16.34
N ALA A 19 17.54 -25.73 15.41
CA ALA A 19 17.19 -25.16 14.09
C ALA A 19 16.41 -23.84 14.20
N TYR A 20 15.90 -23.54 15.40
CA TYR A 20 15.29 -22.28 15.79
C TYR A 20 15.82 -21.85 17.16
N ALA A 21 16.69 -20.84 17.21
CA ALA A 21 17.02 -20.15 18.45
C ALA A 21 15.89 -19.17 18.80
N ALA A 22 15.39 -19.19 20.04
CA ALA A 22 14.43 -18.20 20.49
C ALA A 22 15.08 -16.79 20.37
N SER A 23 14.53 -15.95 19.49
CA SER A 23 15.04 -14.59 19.31
C SER A 23 14.93 -13.83 20.64
N ALA A 24 16.06 -13.35 21.15
CA ALA A 24 16.07 -12.51 22.34
C ALA A 24 15.33 -11.19 22.05
N LYS A 25 14.41 -10.79 22.92
CA LYS A 25 13.68 -9.52 22.80
C LYS A 25 14.66 -8.35 22.79
N ILE A 26 14.59 -7.52 21.75
CA ILE A 26 15.45 -6.35 21.63
C ILE A 26 14.84 -5.18 22.40
N HIS A 27 15.66 -4.53 23.22
CA HIS A 27 15.32 -3.33 23.97
C HIS A 27 16.11 -2.13 23.42
N PRO A 28 15.60 -1.42 22.39
CA PRO A 28 16.31 -0.30 21.82
C PRO A 28 16.35 0.87 22.81
N ARG A 29 17.54 1.46 22.96
CA ARG A 29 17.79 2.63 23.82
C ARG A 29 17.17 3.89 23.20
N GLY A 30 16.74 4.83 24.04
CA GLY A 30 16.40 6.17 23.61
C GLY A 30 17.57 6.93 22.97
N VAL A 31 17.30 7.61 21.86
CA VAL A 31 18.26 8.46 21.16
C VAL A 31 17.68 9.85 20.90
N LYS A 32 18.55 10.84 20.77
CA LYS A 32 18.23 12.21 20.35
C LYS A 32 19.09 12.55 19.13
N GLY A 33 18.52 13.25 18.16
CA GLY A 33 19.25 13.62 16.95
C GLY A 33 18.32 13.81 15.76
N ARG A 34 18.91 14.05 14.60
CA ARG A 34 18.19 14.45 13.39
C ARG A 34 17.29 13.33 12.88
N TYR A 35 17.78 12.09 12.84
CA TYR A 35 17.00 10.97 12.31
C TYR A 35 15.85 10.59 13.25
N ARG A 36 16.06 10.67 14.57
CA ARG A 36 14.99 10.51 15.56
C ARG A 36 13.90 11.57 15.39
N SER A 37 14.27 12.83 15.22
CA SER A 37 13.31 13.92 15.00
C SER A 37 12.52 13.73 13.71
N PHE A 38 13.20 13.38 12.61
CA PHE A 38 12.52 13.08 11.35
C PHE A 38 11.59 11.88 11.45
N LYS A 39 12.00 10.83 12.15
CA LYS A 39 11.15 9.66 12.37
C LYS A 39 9.89 10.02 13.15
N TRP A 40 10.00 10.87 14.18
CA TRP A 40 8.82 11.36 14.90
C TRP A 40 7.92 12.23 14.02
N TRP A 41 8.50 13.14 13.24
CA TRP A 41 7.75 13.97 12.30
C TRP A 41 6.99 13.14 11.27
N ALA A 42 7.66 12.16 10.66
CA ALA A 42 7.05 11.23 9.71
C ALA A 42 5.92 10.42 10.37
N SER A 43 6.16 9.85 11.56
CA SER A 43 5.13 9.10 12.29
C SER A 43 3.90 9.96 12.61
N VAL A 44 4.09 11.21 13.08
CA VAL A 44 2.98 12.13 13.37
C VAL A 44 2.20 12.45 12.11
N LEU A 45 2.87 12.79 11.01
CA LEU A 45 2.22 13.08 9.73
C LEU A 45 1.43 11.88 9.19
N LEU A 46 2.01 10.68 9.24
CA LEU A 46 1.37 9.46 8.74
C LEU A 46 0.17 9.06 9.60
N LEU A 47 0.28 9.13 10.93
CA LEU A 47 -0.84 8.84 11.83
C LEU A 47 -1.93 9.91 11.71
N ALA A 48 -1.56 11.19 11.58
CA ALA A 48 -2.51 12.26 11.34
C ALA A 48 -3.25 12.07 10.01
N TYR A 49 -2.53 11.79 8.92
CA TYR A 49 -3.15 11.46 7.64
C TYR A 49 -4.06 10.23 7.77
N TRP A 50 -3.57 9.14 8.36
CA TRP A 50 -4.33 7.90 8.52
C TRP A 50 -5.66 8.10 9.26
N HIS A 51 -5.66 8.85 10.37
CA HIS A 51 -6.84 9.02 11.22
C HIS A 51 -7.71 10.22 10.85
N LEU A 52 -7.16 11.29 10.27
CA LEU A 52 -7.88 12.53 10.00
C LEU A 52 -8.32 12.66 8.55
N ALA A 53 -7.64 12.03 7.58
CA ALA A 53 -8.06 12.10 6.19
C ALA A 53 -9.50 11.65 5.91
N PRO A 54 -10.05 10.57 6.52
CA PRO A 54 -11.45 10.20 6.29
C PRO A 54 -12.44 11.19 6.93
N LEU A 55 -12.01 12.05 7.85
CA LEU A 55 -12.87 13.08 8.46
C LEU A 55 -13.02 14.34 7.59
N ILE A 56 -12.22 14.47 6.53
CA ILE A 56 -12.27 15.62 5.63
C ILE A 56 -13.58 15.56 4.84
N ARG A 57 -14.43 16.57 5.00
CA ARG A 57 -15.66 16.72 4.22
C ARG A 57 -15.36 17.30 2.84
N TRP A 58 -16.08 16.81 1.84
CA TRP A 58 -15.96 17.23 0.45
C TRP A 58 -17.32 17.19 -0.24
N ASP A 59 -17.86 18.35 -0.57
CA ASP A 59 -19.13 18.44 -1.28
C ASP A 59 -18.96 18.12 -2.76
N ARG A 60 -19.78 17.20 -3.26
CA ARG A 60 -19.84 16.76 -4.66
C ARG A 60 -21.22 16.99 -5.29
N GLY A 61 -22.11 17.65 -4.57
CA GLY A 61 -23.49 17.87 -4.98
C GLY A 61 -24.50 16.87 -4.37
N PRO A 62 -25.78 17.03 -4.71
CA PRO A 62 -26.88 16.33 -4.06
C PRO A 62 -26.84 14.81 -4.29
N GLY A 63 -26.89 14.03 -3.22
CA GLY A 63 -26.98 12.57 -3.28
C GLY A 63 -25.63 11.83 -3.33
N ALA A 64 -24.51 12.55 -3.43
CA ALA A 64 -23.18 11.97 -3.31
C ALA A 64 -22.69 11.98 -1.85
N PRO A 65 -21.92 10.97 -1.40
CA PRO A 65 -21.27 11.01 -0.09
C PRO A 65 -20.38 12.24 0.03
N SER A 66 -20.43 12.93 1.17
CA SER A 66 -19.65 14.17 1.39
C SER A 66 -18.32 13.95 2.11
N GLN A 67 -17.71 12.77 1.97
CA GLN A 67 -16.40 12.43 2.51
C GLN A 67 -15.31 12.46 1.42
N ALA A 68 -14.17 13.12 1.67
CA ALA A 68 -13.12 13.31 0.68
C ALA A 68 -12.51 12.01 0.17
N ILE A 69 -12.18 11.08 1.07
CA ILE A 69 -11.60 9.78 0.73
C ILE A 69 -12.52 8.70 1.28
N LEU A 70 -13.18 7.96 0.39
CA LEU A 70 -14.19 6.96 0.75
C LEU A 70 -14.17 5.79 -0.23
N ALA A 71 -13.99 4.58 0.28
CA ALA A 71 -14.28 3.34 -0.44
C ALA A 71 -15.72 2.92 -0.10
N ASP A 72 -16.68 3.47 -0.84
CA ASP A 72 -18.10 3.25 -0.62
C ASP A 72 -18.49 1.83 -1.07
N MET A 73 -18.66 0.96 -0.08
CA MET A 73 -19.04 -0.43 -0.30
C MET A 73 -20.52 -0.58 -0.71
N ALA A 74 -21.39 0.32 -0.25
CA ALA A 74 -22.82 0.27 -0.56
C ALA A 74 -23.09 0.76 -1.99
N GLY A 75 -22.53 1.91 -2.36
CA GLY A 75 -22.58 2.47 -3.71
C GLY A 75 -21.66 1.76 -4.72
N ARG A 76 -20.76 0.89 -4.23
CA ARG A 76 -19.70 0.22 -5.02
C ARG A 76 -18.83 1.23 -5.78
N ARG A 77 -18.33 2.25 -5.08
CA ARG A 77 -17.56 3.35 -5.68
C ARG A 77 -16.36 3.73 -4.83
N GLY A 78 -15.28 4.13 -5.48
CA GLY A 78 -14.16 4.79 -4.82
C GLY A 78 -14.22 6.30 -5.02
N TYR A 79 -14.07 7.06 -3.95
CA TYR A 79 -14.00 8.51 -3.99
C TYR A 79 -12.65 8.99 -3.46
N PHE A 80 -12.01 9.87 -4.23
CA PHE A 80 -10.80 10.60 -3.85
C PHE A 80 -10.95 12.06 -4.30
N PHE A 81 -11.39 12.93 -3.39
CA PHE A 81 -11.83 14.29 -3.70
C PHE A 81 -12.86 14.27 -4.85
N PHE A 82 -12.68 15.03 -5.93
CA PHE A 82 -13.60 15.00 -7.09
C PHE A 82 -13.47 13.76 -7.97
N ILE A 83 -12.48 12.90 -7.74
CA ILE A 83 -12.29 11.70 -8.53
C ILE A 83 -13.21 10.61 -7.97
N GLU A 84 -14.20 10.27 -8.77
CA GLU A 84 -15.04 9.09 -8.57
C GLU A 84 -14.55 7.97 -9.48
N ILE A 85 -14.38 6.78 -8.91
CA ILE A 85 -13.89 5.56 -9.56
C ILE A 85 -15.00 4.52 -9.47
N TRP A 86 -15.51 4.11 -10.63
CA TRP A 86 -16.54 3.08 -10.74
C TRP A 86 -15.94 1.66 -10.76
N PRO A 87 -16.71 0.59 -10.50
CA PRO A 87 -16.20 -0.78 -10.49
C PRO A 87 -15.56 -1.24 -11.81
N GLN A 88 -16.09 -0.81 -12.95
CA GLN A 88 -15.46 -1.10 -14.25
C GLN A 88 -14.13 -0.35 -14.45
N GLU A 89 -13.87 0.67 -13.64
CA GLU A 89 -12.64 1.47 -13.67
C GLU A 89 -11.58 0.97 -12.68
N VAL A 90 -11.67 -0.29 -12.26
CA VAL A 90 -10.65 -0.98 -11.43
C VAL A 90 -9.24 -0.89 -12.02
N TYR A 91 -9.11 -0.65 -13.34
CA TYR A 91 -7.81 -0.39 -13.96
C TYR A 91 -7.08 0.85 -13.38
N PHE A 92 -7.77 1.85 -12.82
CA PHE A 92 -7.12 2.94 -12.10
C PHE A 92 -6.49 2.46 -10.78
N LEU A 93 -7.16 1.55 -10.07
CA LEU A 93 -6.60 0.94 -8.86
C LEU A 93 -5.37 0.11 -9.22
N THR A 94 -5.44 -0.72 -10.27
CA THR A 94 -4.29 -1.50 -10.75
C THR A 94 -3.15 -0.58 -11.17
N GLY A 95 -3.42 0.51 -11.90
CA GLY A 95 -2.43 1.52 -12.27
C GLY A 95 -1.75 2.16 -11.06
N LEU A 96 -2.54 2.51 -10.03
CA LEU A 96 -2.02 3.07 -8.77
C LEU A 96 -1.13 2.07 -8.02
N LEU A 97 -1.48 0.78 -8.02
CA LEU A 97 -0.66 -0.28 -7.42
C LEU A 97 0.68 -0.44 -8.16
N PHE A 98 0.67 -0.42 -9.49
CA PHE A 98 1.90 -0.41 -10.29
C PHE A 98 2.74 0.83 -10.01
N PHE A 99 2.12 2.01 -9.99
CA PHE A 99 2.79 3.26 -9.65
C PHE A 99 3.45 3.19 -8.27
N ALA A 100 2.72 2.72 -7.25
CA ALA A 100 3.24 2.58 -5.90
C ALA A 100 4.41 1.58 -5.82
N ALA A 101 4.31 0.44 -6.51
CA ALA A 101 5.38 -0.56 -6.54
C ALA A 101 6.67 -0.01 -7.20
N ILE A 102 6.54 0.68 -8.34
CA ILE A 102 7.68 1.29 -9.05
C ILE A 102 8.25 2.46 -8.25
N ALA A 103 7.41 3.29 -7.64
CA ALA A 103 7.83 4.38 -6.75
C ALA A 103 8.67 3.85 -5.58
N LEU A 104 8.23 2.72 -5.02
CA LEU A 104 8.92 2.03 -3.93
C LEU A 104 10.29 1.49 -4.39
N PHE A 105 10.41 0.99 -5.62
CA PHE A 105 11.69 0.57 -6.22
C PHE A 105 12.62 1.75 -6.49
N LEU A 106 12.10 2.83 -7.07
CA LEU A 106 12.83 4.07 -7.31
C LEU A 106 13.39 4.62 -6.00
N MET A 107 12.54 4.76 -4.98
CA MET A 107 12.94 5.23 -3.67
C MET A 107 13.99 4.32 -3.02
N THR A 108 13.89 3.00 -3.21
CA THR A 108 14.87 2.04 -2.68
C THR A 108 16.23 2.16 -3.38
N SER A 109 16.24 2.35 -4.69
CA SER A 109 17.48 2.53 -5.45
C SER A 109 18.19 3.85 -5.10
N LEU A 110 17.43 4.90 -4.74
CA LEU A 110 17.97 6.20 -4.36
C LEU A 110 18.41 6.24 -2.88
N VAL A 111 17.49 5.91 -1.97
CA VAL A 111 17.61 6.15 -0.53
C VAL A 111 17.43 4.86 0.29
N GLY A 112 17.83 3.73 -0.29
CA GLY A 112 17.95 2.47 0.42
C GLY A 112 16.64 2.03 1.10
N ARG A 113 16.63 1.95 2.43
CA ARG A 113 15.49 1.41 3.19
C ARG A 113 14.62 2.48 3.84
N VAL A 114 14.56 3.68 3.26
CA VAL A 114 13.78 4.80 3.82
C VAL A 114 12.29 4.46 4.03
N TRP A 115 11.66 3.64 3.17
CA TRP A 115 10.29 3.14 3.40
C TRP A 115 10.17 2.42 4.74
N CYS A 116 11.00 1.40 4.94
CA CYS A 116 11.00 0.55 6.13
C CYS A 116 11.32 1.37 7.38
N GLY A 117 12.25 2.31 7.28
CA GLY A 117 12.69 3.12 8.41
C GLY A 117 11.69 4.18 8.86
N PHE A 118 10.92 4.77 7.93
CA PHE A 118 10.14 5.99 8.18
C PHE A 118 8.66 5.90 7.82
N LEU A 119 8.28 5.14 6.79
CA LEU A 119 6.93 5.17 6.20
C LEU A 119 6.11 3.91 6.47
N CYS A 120 6.77 2.77 6.67
CA CYS A 120 6.13 1.49 6.89
C CYS A 120 5.28 1.50 8.15
N TRP A 121 3.98 1.23 8.00
CA TRP A 121 3.01 1.23 9.10
C TRP A 121 3.48 0.39 10.29
N GLN A 122 4.01 -0.82 10.05
CA GLN A 122 4.52 -1.72 11.08
C GLN A 122 5.58 -1.02 11.93
N THR A 123 6.52 -0.30 11.31
CA THR A 123 7.61 0.37 12.03
C THR A 123 7.11 1.63 12.75
N VAL A 124 6.13 2.35 12.20
CA VAL A 124 5.49 3.50 12.87
C VAL A 124 4.82 3.06 14.17
N TYR A 125 3.99 2.02 14.12
CA TYR A 125 3.31 1.51 15.31
C TYR A 125 4.26 0.82 16.30
N THR A 126 5.25 0.02 15.85
CA THR A 126 6.23 -0.57 16.76
C THR A 126 7.03 0.49 17.50
N ASP A 127 7.43 1.57 16.83
CA ASP A 127 8.17 2.65 17.46
C ASP A 127 7.32 3.40 18.51
N LEU A 128 6.02 3.58 18.24
CA LEU A 128 5.07 4.13 19.22
C LEU A 128 4.90 3.19 20.43
N PHE A 129 4.76 1.89 20.22
CA PHE A 129 4.61 0.90 21.28
C PHE A 129 5.87 0.81 22.16
N VAL A 130 7.04 0.87 21.55
CA VAL A 130 8.33 0.93 22.25
C VAL A 130 8.47 2.26 23.02
N ALA A 131 7.96 3.37 22.49
CA ALA A 131 7.92 4.64 23.22
C ALA A 131 7.02 4.57 24.46
N VAL A 132 5.87 3.90 24.38
CA VAL A 132 5.00 3.62 25.53
C VAL A 132 5.72 2.78 26.58
N GLU A 133 6.42 1.71 26.19
CA GLU A 133 7.24 0.93 27.14
C GLU A 133 8.30 1.79 27.84
N ARG A 134 8.95 2.68 27.08
CA ARG A 134 9.95 3.60 27.65
C ARG A 134 9.34 4.56 28.64
N LEU A 135 8.13 5.05 28.36
CA LEU A 135 7.43 5.97 29.24
C LEU A 135 7.00 5.31 30.56
N VAL A 136 6.49 4.07 30.50
CA VAL A 136 5.92 3.37 31.67
C VAL A 136 6.98 2.62 32.49
N ILE A 137 7.88 1.90 31.83
CA ILE A 137 8.88 1.03 32.49
C ILE A 137 10.21 1.76 32.66
N GLY A 138 10.59 2.56 31.65
CA GLY A 138 11.82 3.35 31.64
C GLY A 138 12.80 2.99 30.52
N GLU A 139 14.04 3.46 30.64
CA GLU A 139 15.06 3.28 29.62
C GLU A 139 15.50 1.82 29.46
N ARG A 140 16.32 1.55 28.44
CA ARG A 140 16.77 0.19 28.07
C ARG A 140 17.13 -0.72 29.24
N ASN A 141 18.02 -0.29 30.14
CA ASN A 141 18.50 -1.13 31.24
C ASN A 141 17.40 -1.45 32.26
N GLN A 142 16.49 -0.49 32.50
CA GLN A 142 15.34 -0.69 33.37
C GLN A 142 14.36 -1.70 32.78
N ARG A 143 14.15 -1.68 31.45
CA ARG A 143 13.31 -2.69 30.77
C ARG A 143 13.93 -4.09 30.76
N ILE A 144 15.24 -4.20 30.57
CA ILE A 144 15.94 -5.49 30.68
C ILE A 144 15.83 -6.04 32.12
N ALA A 145 16.06 -5.19 33.13
CA ALA A 145 15.89 -5.58 34.53
C ALA A 145 14.44 -5.94 34.85
N PHE A 146 13.48 -5.20 34.30
CA PHE A 146 12.05 -5.45 34.47
C PHE A 146 11.64 -6.82 33.90
N ASP A 147 12.12 -7.18 32.71
CA ASP A 147 11.80 -8.47 32.10
C ASP A 147 12.40 -9.64 32.90
N ARG A 148 13.61 -9.48 33.46
CA ARG A 148 14.29 -10.48 34.30
C ARG A 148 13.74 -10.61 35.73
N ALA A 149 13.13 -9.56 36.27
CA ALA A 149 12.61 -9.57 37.63
C ALA A 149 11.51 -10.63 37.82
N PRO A 150 11.35 -11.20 39.04
CA PRO A 150 10.25 -12.12 39.33
C PRO A 150 8.89 -11.45 39.16
N LEU A 151 7.84 -12.26 38.98
CA LEU A 151 6.46 -11.76 38.88
C LEU A 151 6.04 -11.17 40.23
N SER A 152 5.86 -9.85 40.28
CA SER A 152 5.32 -9.11 41.41
C SER A 152 4.04 -8.37 41.01
N ALA A 153 3.20 -8.00 41.99
CA ALA A 153 1.99 -7.22 41.73
C ALA A 153 2.31 -5.90 40.98
N GLY A 154 3.40 -5.22 41.35
CA GLY A 154 3.87 -4.02 40.65
C GLY A 154 4.33 -4.27 39.21
N LYS A 155 4.98 -5.41 38.95
CA LYS A 155 5.35 -5.84 37.58
C LYS A 155 4.10 -6.12 36.75
N LEU A 156 3.11 -6.81 37.32
CA LEU A 156 1.86 -7.11 36.64
C LEU A 156 1.07 -5.84 36.34
N ALA A 157 0.99 -4.89 37.27
CA ALA A 157 0.33 -3.60 37.07
C ALA A 157 0.98 -2.78 35.95
N LYS A 158 2.32 -2.68 35.92
CA LYS A 158 3.03 -2.00 34.82
C LYS A 158 2.83 -2.70 33.48
N LYS A 159 2.85 -4.04 33.45
CA LYS A 159 2.60 -4.83 32.23
C LYS A 159 1.17 -4.63 31.74
N ALA A 160 0.19 -4.63 32.63
CA ALA A 160 -1.20 -4.36 32.32
C ALA A 160 -1.36 -2.94 31.75
N LEU A 161 -0.77 -1.93 32.38
CA LEU A 161 -0.81 -0.54 31.91
C LEU A 161 -0.24 -0.40 30.48
N VAL A 162 0.92 -1.00 30.21
CA VAL A 162 1.50 -0.99 28.85
C VAL A 162 0.55 -1.65 27.85
N ASN A 163 -0.03 -2.81 28.19
CA ASN A 163 -0.93 -3.52 27.29
C ASN A 163 -2.26 -2.78 27.07
N VAL A 164 -2.80 -2.12 28.08
CA VAL A 164 -4.01 -1.28 27.95
C VAL A 164 -3.75 -0.11 27.00
N ILE A 165 -2.61 0.58 27.15
CA ILE A 165 -2.25 1.68 26.24
C ILE A 165 -2.02 1.16 24.82
N TRP A 166 -1.32 0.03 24.66
CA TRP A 166 -1.16 -0.62 23.36
C TRP A 166 -2.49 -1.02 22.73
N LEU A 167 -3.41 -1.58 23.51
CA LEU A 167 -4.73 -1.96 23.04
C LEU A 167 -5.54 -0.74 22.62
N ALA A 168 -5.45 0.37 23.35
CA ALA A 168 -6.09 1.62 22.95
C ALA A 168 -5.54 2.17 21.63
N ILE A 169 -4.22 2.17 21.43
CA ILE A 169 -3.58 2.57 20.16
C ILE A 169 -3.97 1.62 19.03
N ALA A 170 -3.98 0.32 19.29
CA ALA A 170 -4.35 -0.70 18.32
C ALA A 170 -5.83 -0.61 17.93
N ALA A 171 -6.72 -0.36 18.89
CA ALA A 171 -8.13 -0.11 18.64
C ALA A 171 -8.30 1.16 17.78
N ALA A 172 -7.56 2.24 18.07
CA ALA A 172 -7.55 3.42 17.23
C ALA A 172 -7.09 3.10 15.80
N CYS A 173 -6.05 2.26 15.61
CA CYS A 173 -5.63 1.78 14.29
C CYS A 173 -6.77 1.07 13.55
N GLY A 174 -7.47 0.16 14.23
CA GLY A 174 -8.62 -0.56 13.66
C GLY A 174 -9.80 0.36 13.32
N ILE A 175 -10.13 1.31 14.20
CA ILE A 175 -11.15 2.34 13.93
C ILE A 175 -10.75 3.17 12.71
N GLY A 176 -9.50 3.66 12.67
CA GLY A 176 -9.00 4.44 11.53
C GLY A 176 -9.15 3.71 10.20
N PHE A 177 -8.93 2.39 10.18
CA PHE A 177 -9.18 1.57 8.98
C PHE A 177 -10.65 1.60 8.57
N THR A 178 -11.58 1.39 9.51
CA THR A 178 -13.01 1.32 9.16
C THR A 178 -13.52 2.65 8.61
N LEU A 179 -13.04 3.80 9.09
CA LEU A 179 -13.44 5.13 8.61
C LEU A 179 -13.28 5.36 7.10
N TYR A 180 -12.48 4.55 6.41
CA TYR A 180 -12.37 4.63 4.94
C TYR A 180 -13.51 3.94 4.18
N PHE A 181 -14.41 3.20 4.84
CA PHE A 181 -15.41 2.34 4.19
C PHE A 181 -16.88 2.78 4.38
N GLY A 182 -17.11 3.85 5.13
CA GLY A 182 -18.43 4.43 5.40
C GLY A 182 -18.28 5.88 5.83
N ASP A 183 -19.39 6.59 6.04
CA ASP A 183 -19.33 7.97 6.54
C ASP A 183 -18.63 7.99 7.90
N ALA A 184 -17.52 8.72 7.98
CA ALA A 184 -16.63 8.65 9.13
C ALA A 184 -17.27 9.19 10.42
N PHE A 185 -18.17 10.19 10.34
CA PHE A 185 -18.81 10.75 11.53
C PHE A 185 -19.93 9.85 12.03
N GLU A 186 -20.74 9.32 11.14
CA GLU A 186 -21.77 8.32 11.46
C GLU A 186 -21.12 7.07 12.06
N MET A 187 -20.07 6.54 11.42
CA MET A 187 -19.40 5.34 11.89
C MET A 187 -18.68 5.56 13.22
N LEU A 188 -18.06 6.72 13.46
CA LEU A 188 -17.53 7.04 14.79
C LEU A 188 -18.64 7.04 15.84
N ARG A 189 -19.77 7.69 15.57
CA ARG A 189 -20.92 7.70 16.48
C ARG A 189 -21.37 6.27 16.77
N ASP A 190 -21.60 5.46 15.75
CA ASP A 190 -22.11 4.10 15.88
C ASP A 190 -21.15 3.17 16.65
N ILE A 191 -19.83 3.33 16.43
CA ILE A 191 -18.82 2.57 17.15
C ILE A 191 -18.88 2.87 18.65
N PHE A 192 -18.96 4.16 19.03
CA PHE A 192 -18.96 4.59 20.44
C PHE A 192 -20.33 4.44 21.12
N THR A 193 -21.44 4.37 20.38
CA THR A 193 -22.78 4.08 20.93
C THR A 193 -23.09 2.59 21.01
N GLY A 194 -22.23 1.71 20.48
CA GLY A 194 -22.47 0.27 20.48
C GLY A 194 -23.39 -0.21 19.35
N GLN A 195 -23.67 0.63 18.35
CA GLN A 195 -24.66 0.38 17.30
C GLN A 195 -24.04 0.01 15.95
N ALA A 196 -22.70 0.00 15.83
CA ALA A 196 -22.03 -0.37 14.59
C ALA A 196 -22.30 -1.83 14.20
N SER A 197 -22.21 -2.12 12.90
CA SER A 197 -22.42 -3.46 12.37
C SER A 197 -21.39 -4.48 12.92
N THR A 198 -21.76 -5.76 12.94
CA THR A 198 -20.83 -6.86 13.29
C THR A 198 -19.59 -6.87 12.40
N ALA A 199 -19.74 -6.51 11.12
CA ALA A 199 -18.62 -6.41 10.19
C ALA A 199 -17.65 -5.29 10.60
N THR A 200 -18.15 -4.14 11.06
CA THR A 200 -17.34 -3.02 11.55
C THR A 200 -16.53 -3.42 12.78
N TYR A 201 -17.17 -4.01 13.80
CA TYR A 201 -16.45 -4.49 14.99
C TYR A 201 -15.48 -5.63 14.66
N GLY A 202 -15.85 -6.53 13.74
CA GLY A 202 -14.97 -7.58 13.23
C GLY A 202 -13.71 -7.01 12.56
N ALA A 203 -13.86 -5.99 11.71
CA ALA A 203 -12.74 -5.32 11.07
C ALA A 203 -11.83 -4.60 12.09
N ILE A 204 -12.40 -3.91 13.08
CA ILE A 204 -11.63 -3.28 14.17
C ILE A 204 -10.86 -4.34 14.96
N ALA A 205 -11.49 -5.45 15.31
CA ALA A 205 -10.87 -6.53 16.06
C ALA A 205 -9.74 -7.21 15.27
N VAL A 206 -9.92 -7.43 13.97
CA VAL A 206 -8.90 -8.04 13.10
C VAL A 206 -7.75 -7.08 12.86
N VAL A 207 -8.01 -5.87 12.38
CA VAL A 207 -6.95 -4.90 12.04
C VAL A 207 -6.26 -4.39 13.30
N GLY A 208 -7.02 -4.04 14.32
CA GLY A 208 -6.48 -3.65 15.62
C GLY A 208 -5.76 -4.80 16.31
N GLY A 209 -6.32 -6.01 16.30
CA GLY A 209 -5.66 -7.20 16.85
C GLY A 209 -4.34 -7.53 16.16
N LEU A 210 -4.30 -7.45 14.83
CA LEU A 210 -3.05 -7.59 14.06
C LEU A 210 -2.06 -6.48 14.41
N CYS A 211 -2.50 -5.22 14.51
CA CYS A 211 -1.63 -4.12 14.95
C CYS A 211 -1.06 -4.39 16.35
N PHE A 212 -1.89 -4.84 17.29
CA PHE A 212 -1.49 -5.13 18.67
C PHE A 212 -0.44 -6.27 18.73
N LEU A 213 -0.71 -7.38 18.04
CA LEU A 213 0.16 -8.55 18.02
C LEU A 213 1.45 -8.28 17.25
N LEU A 214 1.35 -7.73 16.03
CA LEU A 214 2.47 -7.53 15.15
C LEU A 214 3.36 -6.39 15.63
N ALA A 215 2.80 -5.22 15.97
CA ALA A 215 3.60 -4.08 16.38
C ALA A 215 4.12 -4.21 17.82
N GLY A 216 3.34 -4.84 18.71
CA GLY A 216 3.67 -4.96 20.13
C GLY A 216 4.52 -6.16 20.50
N TYR A 217 4.22 -7.34 19.95
CA TYR A 217 4.90 -8.60 20.30
C TYR A 217 5.88 -9.06 19.22
N ALA A 218 5.45 -9.13 17.96
CA ALA A 218 6.32 -9.63 16.88
C ALA A 218 7.42 -8.62 16.49
N ARG A 219 7.14 -7.32 16.52
CA ARG A 219 8.10 -6.22 16.33
C ARG A 219 9.03 -6.44 15.12
N GLU A 220 10.33 -6.55 15.36
CA GLU A 220 11.37 -6.75 14.36
C GLU A 220 11.25 -8.10 13.63
N GLN A 221 10.62 -9.11 14.24
CA GLN A 221 10.42 -10.41 13.61
C GLN A 221 9.57 -10.27 12.33
N VAL A 222 8.64 -9.32 12.31
CA VAL A 222 7.86 -8.99 11.11
C VAL A 222 8.79 -8.52 10.00
N CYS A 223 9.74 -7.63 10.31
CA CYS A 223 10.66 -7.07 9.33
C CYS A 223 11.72 -8.09 8.86
N ILE A 224 12.17 -8.98 9.75
CA ILE A 224 13.25 -9.93 9.48
C ILE A 224 12.73 -11.18 8.77
N TYR A 225 11.59 -11.73 9.21
CA TYR A 225 11.12 -13.06 8.79
C TYR A 225 9.82 -13.04 7.99
N MET A 226 8.88 -12.13 8.28
CA MET A 226 7.58 -12.11 7.59
C MET A 226 7.56 -11.24 6.34
N CYS A 227 8.30 -10.13 6.34
CA CYS A 227 8.23 -9.14 5.29
C CYS A 227 9.05 -9.57 4.05
N PRO A 228 8.40 -9.95 2.93
CA PRO A 228 9.14 -10.33 1.72
C PRO A 228 9.89 -9.13 1.13
N TYR A 229 9.37 -7.92 1.35
CA TYR A 229 9.93 -6.69 0.83
C TYR A 229 11.36 -6.43 1.36
N ALA A 230 11.65 -6.76 2.62
CA ALA A 230 13.01 -6.63 3.17
C ALA A 230 14.05 -7.43 2.37
N ARG A 231 13.67 -8.56 1.76
CA ARG A 231 14.55 -9.36 0.90
C ARG A 231 14.69 -8.77 -0.48
N PHE A 232 13.57 -8.38 -1.11
CA PHE A 232 13.60 -7.72 -2.42
C PHE A 232 14.45 -6.45 -2.39
N GLN A 233 14.36 -5.64 -1.33
CA GLN A 233 15.15 -4.41 -1.21
C GLN A 233 16.67 -4.65 -1.23
N SER A 234 17.15 -5.72 -0.61
CA SER A 234 18.60 -6.02 -0.63
C SER A 234 19.13 -6.26 -2.02
N ALA A 235 18.32 -6.81 -2.92
CA ALA A 235 18.70 -7.04 -4.32
C ALA A 235 18.60 -5.76 -5.18
N MET A 236 17.87 -4.74 -4.70
CA MET A 236 17.64 -3.49 -5.45
C MET A 236 18.71 -2.41 -5.21
N PHE A 237 19.53 -2.56 -4.17
CA PHE A 237 20.63 -1.62 -3.91
C PHE A 237 21.65 -1.65 -5.04
N ASP A 238 22.30 -0.52 -5.24
CA ASP A 238 23.52 -0.40 -6.01
C ASP A 238 24.58 0.37 -5.19
N GLU A 239 25.79 0.48 -5.73
CA GLU A 239 26.94 1.10 -5.06
C GLU A 239 26.73 2.59 -4.73
N HIS A 240 25.76 3.23 -5.37
CA HIS A 240 25.39 4.63 -5.21
C HIS A 240 24.08 4.81 -4.42
N SER A 241 23.39 3.74 -4.03
CA SER A 241 22.22 3.80 -3.14
C SER A 241 22.64 4.31 -1.77
N LEU A 242 21.91 5.28 -1.24
CA LEU A 242 22.18 5.79 0.11
C LEU A 242 21.68 4.76 1.13
N ILE A 243 22.60 4.17 1.87
CA ILE A 243 22.33 3.18 2.91
C ILE A 243 22.99 3.61 4.21
N ILE A 244 22.64 2.96 5.31
CA ILE A 244 23.37 3.18 6.56
C ILE A 244 24.69 2.44 6.47
N SER A 245 25.80 3.16 6.67
CA SER A 245 27.14 2.64 6.50
C SER A 245 28.06 3.06 7.66
N TYR A 246 29.06 2.25 7.96
CA TYR A 246 30.11 2.52 8.94
C TYR A 246 31.44 2.80 8.22
N GLU A 247 32.11 3.89 8.58
CA GLU A 247 33.39 4.29 7.98
C GLU A 247 34.55 3.50 8.61
N ALA A 248 34.79 2.28 8.11
CA ALA A 248 35.83 1.40 8.65
C ALA A 248 37.24 2.04 8.62
N TRP A 249 37.58 2.77 7.55
CA TRP A 249 38.89 3.44 7.41
C TRP A 249 39.17 4.50 8.49
N ARG A 250 38.12 5.08 9.09
CA ARG A 250 38.24 6.06 10.18
C ARG A 250 37.99 5.45 11.56
N GLY A 251 37.12 4.43 11.60
CA GLY A 251 36.69 3.79 12.82
C GLY A 251 37.64 2.73 13.36
N GLU A 252 38.43 2.11 12.48
CA GLU A 252 39.31 0.98 12.81
C GLU A 252 40.80 1.37 12.86
N ALA A 253 41.63 0.71 13.68
CA ALA A 253 41.27 -0.31 14.67
C ALA A 253 40.53 0.30 15.87
N ARG A 254 39.33 -0.22 16.15
CA ARG A 254 38.49 0.25 17.27
C ARG A 254 38.99 -0.29 18.61
N GLY A 255 38.68 0.43 19.68
CA GLY A 255 39.01 -0.01 21.03
C GLY A 255 38.41 0.89 22.11
N PRO A 256 38.59 0.58 23.40
CA PRO A 256 38.04 1.37 24.49
C PRO A 256 38.46 2.84 24.42
N ALA A 257 37.57 3.74 24.85
CA ALA A 257 37.85 5.17 24.85
C ALA A 257 39.15 5.48 25.63
N PRO A 258 40.09 6.24 25.04
CA PRO A 258 41.34 6.57 25.69
C PRO A 258 41.10 7.53 26.86
N ALA A 259 41.75 7.29 28.00
CA ALA A 259 41.58 8.11 29.21
C ALA A 259 41.99 9.58 28.99
N ASN A 260 43.06 9.80 28.21
CA ASN A 260 43.55 11.12 27.82
C ASN A 260 42.77 11.75 26.65
N ARG A 261 41.76 11.06 26.10
CA ARG A 261 40.99 11.47 24.91
C ARG A 261 41.83 11.71 23.65
N ASP A 262 43.03 11.13 23.58
CA ASP A 262 43.88 11.19 22.41
C ASP A 262 43.54 10.07 21.43
N PHE A 263 43.22 10.45 20.19
CA PHE A 263 42.87 9.53 19.10
C PHE A 263 43.98 9.41 18.05
N THR A 264 45.18 9.94 18.32
CA THR A 264 46.33 9.82 17.43
C THR A 264 46.73 8.36 17.26
N GLY A 265 46.86 7.90 16.01
CA GLY A 265 47.29 6.52 15.69
C GLY A 265 46.25 5.43 15.97
N ARG A 266 44.96 5.78 16.17
CA ARG A 266 43.88 4.80 16.40
C ARG A 266 42.57 5.20 15.74
N GLY A 267 41.66 4.23 15.60
CA GLY A 267 40.32 4.48 15.07
C GLY A 267 39.46 5.32 16.01
N HIS A 268 38.54 6.10 15.42
CA HIS A 268 37.60 6.95 16.15
C HIS A 268 36.49 6.14 16.87
N CYS A 269 36.31 4.85 16.54
CA CYS A 269 35.31 4.02 17.21
C CYS A 269 35.80 3.58 18.59
N VAL A 270 35.08 4.01 19.63
CA VAL A 270 35.39 3.70 21.04
C VAL A 270 34.78 2.39 21.56
N ASP A 271 34.30 1.52 20.67
CA ASP A 271 33.68 0.21 20.98
C ASP A 271 32.54 0.23 22.02
N CYS A 272 31.80 1.34 22.12
CA CYS A 272 30.77 1.54 23.15
C CYS A 272 29.43 0.79 22.94
N LEU A 273 29.25 0.16 21.78
CA LEU A 273 28.00 -0.50 21.36
C LEU A 273 26.75 0.40 21.34
N ALA A 274 26.88 1.73 21.41
CA ALA A 274 25.73 2.64 21.41
C ALA A 274 24.87 2.51 20.13
N CYS A 275 25.51 2.32 18.98
CA CYS A 275 24.83 2.08 17.69
C CYS A 275 24.00 0.79 17.71
N VAL A 276 24.53 -0.29 18.31
CA VAL A 276 23.84 -1.59 18.46
C VAL A 276 22.66 -1.45 19.43
N GLN A 277 22.87 -0.78 20.55
CA GLN A 277 21.83 -0.57 21.56
C GLN A 277 20.69 0.32 21.07
N ALA A 278 20.94 1.23 20.14
CA ALA A 278 19.93 2.08 19.52
C ALA A 278 19.18 1.39 18.37
N CYS A 279 19.71 0.29 17.83
CA CYS A 279 19.12 -0.40 16.69
C CYS A 279 17.84 -1.14 17.10
N PRO A 280 16.68 -0.86 16.46
CA PRO A 280 15.44 -1.56 16.76
C PRO A 280 15.47 -3.03 16.35
N THR A 281 16.36 -3.42 15.42
CA THR A 281 16.56 -4.81 15.00
C THR A 281 17.80 -5.46 15.60
N GLY A 282 18.50 -4.75 16.51
CA GLY A 282 19.62 -5.30 17.27
C GLY A 282 20.90 -5.59 16.47
N ILE A 283 20.98 -5.14 15.21
CA ILE A 283 22.16 -5.38 14.38
C ILE A 283 23.36 -4.54 14.78
N ASP A 284 24.55 -5.07 14.51
CA ASP A 284 25.81 -4.34 14.60
C ASP A 284 26.24 -3.78 13.24
N ILE A 285 26.00 -2.48 13.03
CA ILE A 285 26.32 -1.78 11.77
C ILE A 285 27.81 -1.77 11.43
N ARG A 286 28.69 -2.08 12.39
CA ARG A 286 30.14 -2.15 12.17
C ARG A 286 30.53 -3.39 11.35
N ASN A 287 29.65 -4.39 11.29
CA ASN A 287 29.80 -5.58 10.45
C ASN A 287 29.24 -5.35 9.02
N GLY A 288 28.97 -4.11 8.64
CA GLY A 288 28.39 -3.75 7.35
C GLY A 288 26.86 -3.79 7.32
N ASN A 289 26.31 -3.59 6.13
CA ASN A 289 24.87 -3.57 5.93
C ASN A 289 24.29 -4.99 6.00
N GLN A 290 23.30 -5.19 6.87
CA GLN A 290 22.67 -6.48 7.12
C GLN A 290 21.22 -6.47 6.64
N LEU A 291 20.70 -7.64 6.26
CA LEU A 291 19.33 -7.80 5.80
C LEU A 291 18.28 -7.28 6.81
N ALA A 292 18.58 -7.38 8.10
CA ALA A 292 17.72 -6.90 9.18
C ALA A 292 17.79 -5.38 9.42
N CYS A 293 18.67 -4.64 8.73
CA CYS A 293 18.68 -3.19 8.80
C CYS A 293 17.39 -2.64 8.18
N ILE A 294 16.68 -1.75 8.90
CA ILE A 294 15.48 -1.07 8.38
C ILE A 294 15.77 0.34 7.87
N GLY A 295 17.02 0.80 7.90
CA GLY A 295 17.37 2.13 7.37
C GLY A 295 16.83 3.33 8.16
N CYS A 296 16.57 3.19 9.46
CA CYS A 296 15.96 4.24 10.29
C CYS A 296 16.92 5.33 10.82
N GLY A 297 18.24 5.13 10.71
CA GLY A 297 19.26 6.12 11.09
C GLY A 297 19.49 6.33 12.58
N LEU A 298 18.80 5.59 13.47
CA LEU A 298 18.95 5.77 14.93
C LEU A 298 20.37 5.45 15.44
N CYS A 299 21.08 4.55 14.77
CA CYS A 299 22.49 4.26 15.05
C CYS A 299 23.41 5.43 14.71
N ILE A 300 23.07 6.26 13.72
CA ILE A 300 23.81 7.48 13.36
C ILE A 300 23.70 8.50 14.50
N ASP A 301 22.47 8.78 14.94
CA ASP A 301 22.21 9.69 16.06
C ASP A 301 22.89 9.22 17.35
N ALA A 302 22.86 7.91 17.64
CA ALA A 302 23.55 7.34 18.80
C ALA A 302 25.06 7.47 18.70
N CYS A 303 25.63 7.24 17.51
CA CYS A 303 27.07 7.35 17.27
C CYS A 303 27.54 8.81 17.37
N ASN A 304 26.82 9.75 16.76
CA ASN A 304 27.16 11.17 16.79
C ASN A 304 27.18 11.73 18.22
N GLN A 305 26.23 11.35 19.09
CA GLN A 305 26.28 11.72 20.52
C GLN A 305 27.56 11.24 21.23
N VAL A 306 28.10 10.08 20.84
CA VAL A 306 29.37 9.59 21.36
C VAL A 306 30.53 10.39 20.77
N MET A 307 30.51 10.69 19.47
CA MET A 307 31.52 11.53 18.83
C MET A 307 31.59 12.92 19.46
N ASP A 308 30.43 13.54 19.74
CA ASP A 308 30.32 14.83 20.44
C ASP A 308 31.03 14.83 21.79
N ARG A 309 30.83 13.75 22.58
CA ARG A 309 31.45 13.61 23.91
C ARG A 309 32.98 13.63 23.85
N PHE A 310 33.54 13.12 22.77
CA PHE A 310 34.99 13.08 22.54
C PHE A 310 35.48 14.18 21.59
N LYS A 311 34.61 15.12 21.18
CA LYS A 311 34.91 16.19 20.21
C LYS A 311 35.44 15.66 18.87
N LEU A 312 34.96 14.50 18.44
CA LEU A 312 35.30 13.89 17.16
C LEU A 312 34.31 14.32 16.06
N PRO A 313 34.74 14.36 14.78
CA PRO A 313 33.85 14.67 13.68
C PRO A 313 32.72 13.63 13.55
N HIS A 314 31.52 14.10 13.22
CA HIS A 314 30.33 13.26 13.01
C HIS A 314 30.48 12.32 11.82
N GLY A 315 29.50 11.43 11.63
CA GLY A 315 29.37 10.62 10.42
C GLY A 315 30.20 9.33 10.43
N LEU A 316 30.66 8.88 11.60
CA LEU A 316 31.37 7.60 11.72
C LEU A 316 30.45 6.44 11.33
N VAL A 317 29.18 6.57 11.71
CA VAL A 317 28.06 5.92 11.03
C VAL A 317 27.33 7.02 10.26
N SER A 318 27.07 6.82 8.97
CA SER A 318 26.45 7.81 8.09
C SER A 318 25.41 7.19 7.17
N TYR A 319 24.57 8.05 6.58
CA TYR A 319 23.59 7.67 5.57
C TYR A 319 24.21 7.99 4.21
N ASP A 320 24.89 7.03 3.61
CA ASP A 320 25.75 7.24 2.45
C ASP A 320 25.89 5.97 1.60
N SER A 321 26.47 6.12 0.41
CA SER A 321 26.68 5.05 -0.56
C SER A 321 28.04 4.36 -0.38
N SER A 322 28.13 3.08 -0.75
CA SER A 322 29.40 2.34 -0.65
C SER A 322 30.48 2.95 -1.55
N ALA A 323 30.11 3.48 -2.71
CA ALA A 323 31.03 4.19 -3.60
C ALA A 323 31.63 5.45 -2.93
N ASN A 324 30.81 6.23 -2.21
CA ASN A 324 31.31 7.40 -1.49
C ASN A 324 32.20 7.02 -0.32
N LEU A 325 31.89 5.93 0.39
CA LEU A 325 32.75 5.43 1.46
C LEU A 325 34.11 4.99 0.92
N ALA A 326 34.14 4.26 -0.19
CA ALA A 326 35.38 3.86 -0.85
C ALA A 326 36.20 5.08 -1.29
N ALA A 327 35.56 6.05 -1.96
CA ALA A 327 36.22 7.29 -2.38
C ALA A 327 36.82 8.07 -1.20
N ARG A 328 36.06 8.24 -0.10
CA ARG A 328 36.57 8.93 1.10
C ARG A 328 37.70 8.17 1.79
N GLY A 329 37.66 6.84 1.78
CA GLY A 329 38.75 6.01 2.30
C GLY A 329 40.06 6.21 1.52
N GLU A 330 39.98 6.59 0.24
CA GLU A 330 41.13 6.93 -0.61
C GLU A 330 41.48 8.44 -0.58
N GLY A 331 40.83 9.23 0.27
CA GLY A 331 41.03 10.68 0.34
C GLY A 331 40.37 11.48 -0.79
N ARG A 332 39.50 10.86 -1.60
CA ARG A 332 38.75 11.53 -2.67
C ARG A 332 37.41 12.05 -2.14
N SER A 333 36.94 13.16 -2.69
CA SER A 333 35.59 13.67 -2.40
C SER A 333 34.54 12.75 -3.05
N GLY A 334 33.64 12.20 -2.22
CA GLY A 334 32.46 11.50 -2.72
C GLY A 334 31.45 12.46 -3.37
N GLY A 335 30.48 11.91 -4.12
CA GLY A 335 29.45 12.66 -4.81
C GLY A 335 28.09 11.96 -4.80
N LEU A 336 27.01 12.73 -4.68
CA LEU A 336 25.64 12.21 -4.76
C LEU A 336 25.25 11.97 -6.22
N ARG A 337 25.27 10.70 -6.65
CA ARG A 337 24.87 10.32 -8.00
C ARG A 337 23.41 9.88 -8.05
N LEU A 338 22.47 10.84 -8.09
CA LEU A 338 21.04 10.52 -8.13
C LEU A 338 20.58 10.07 -9.53
N ILE A 339 21.14 10.67 -10.59
CA ILE A 339 20.80 10.34 -11.98
C ILE A 339 21.70 9.19 -12.46
N ARG A 340 21.08 8.02 -12.68
CA ARG A 340 21.71 6.77 -13.11
C ARG A 340 20.80 6.08 -14.12
N PRO A 341 21.32 5.20 -15.00
CA PRO A 341 20.48 4.46 -15.94
C PRO A 341 19.30 3.74 -15.27
N ARG A 342 19.54 3.13 -14.09
CA ARG A 342 18.50 2.45 -13.30
C ARG A 342 17.44 3.41 -12.75
N THR A 343 17.84 4.54 -12.17
CA THR A 343 16.91 5.51 -11.60
C THR A 343 16.13 6.25 -12.68
N LEU A 344 16.76 6.51 -13.83
CA LEU A 344 16.13 7.03 -15.04
C LEU A 344 15.11 6.04 -15.61
N ALA A 345 15.43 4.74 -15.66
CA ALA A 345 14.49 3.71 -16.12
C ALA A 345 13.25 3.66 -15.22
N TYR A 346 13.42 3.60 -13.90
CA TYR A 346 12.28 3.64 -12.97
C TYR A 346 11.49 4.95 -13.05
N GLY A 347 12.18 6.09 -13.14
CA GLY A 347 11.56 7.40 -13.32
C GLY A 347 10.75 7.50 -14.61
N ALA A 348 11.28 6.96 -15.72
CA ALA A 348 10.61 6.94 -17.02
C ALA A 348 9.36 6.04 -17.00
N ILE A 349 9.45 4.84 -16.41
CA ILE A 349 8.28 3.95 -16.27
C ILE A 349 7.23 4.60 -15.38
N LEU A 350 7.64 5.23 -14.27
CA LEU A 350 6.73 5.93 -13.37
C LEU A 350 6.02 7.11 -14.07
N ALA A 351 6.77 7.91 -14.83
CA ALA A 351 6.22 8.99 -15.65
C ALA A 351 5.27 8.47 -16.73
N LEU A 352 5.60 7.34 -17.38
CA LEU A 352 4.73 6.68 -18.36
C LEU A 352 3.41 6.23 -17.73
N VAL A 353 3.46 5.50 -16.62
CA VAL A 353 2.26 5.03 -15.91
C VAL A 353 1.40 6.22 -15.47
N ALA A 354 2.01 7.25 -14.87
CA ALA A 354 1.30 8.45 -14.47
C ALA A 354 0.64 9.17 -15.67
N SER A 355 1.35 9.27 -16.79
CA SER A 355 0.84 9.92 -18.02
C SER A 355 -0.32 9.14 -18.61
N VAL A 356 -0.23 7.81 -18.68
CA VAL A 356 -1.32 6.95 -19.16
C VAL A 356 -2.54 7.06 -18.25
N MET A 357 -2.35 7.04 -16.92
CA MET A 357 -3.45 7.21 -15.97
C MET A 357 -4.10 8.59 -16.10
N LEU A 358 -3.30 9.66 -16.18
CA LEU A 358 -3.80 11.02 -16.33
C LEU A 358 -4.55 11.20 -17.66
N PHE A 359 -4.02 10.66 -18.75
CA PHE A 359 -4.68 10.66 -20.04
C PHE A 359 -6.03 9.95 -19.95
N ARG A 360 -6.07 8.73 -19.41
CA ARG A 360 -7.32 7.96 -19.28
C ARG A 360 -8.34 8.65 -18.37
N LEU A 361 -7.89 9.32 -17.31
CA LEU A 361 -8.75 10.08 -16.41
C LEU A 361 -9.35 11.31 -17.10
N THR A 362 -8.56 12.02 -17.90
CA THR A 362 -8.99 13.26 -18.58
C THR A 362 -9.81 13.01 -19.85
N THR A 363 -9.59 11.89 -20.54
CA THR A 363 -10.37 11.49 -21.73
C THR A 363 -11.52 10.54 -21.41
N ARG A 364 -11.87 10.37 -20.13
CA ARG A 364 -12.89 9.42 -19.71
C ARG A 364 -14.25 9.76 -20.33
N PRO A 365 -14.99 8.78 -20.89
CA PRO A 365 -16.34 9.03 -21.34
C PRO A 365 -17.26 9.21 -20.13
N ASP A 366 -18.18 10.17 -20.24
CA ASP A 366 -19.17 10.44 -19.19
C ASP A 366 -20.38 9.49 -19.24
N VAL A 367 -20.49 8.69 -20.30
CA VAL A 367 -21.55 7.70 -20.53
C VAL A 367 -20.91 6.45 -21.11
N ASP A 368 -21.21 5.31 -20.50
CA ASP A 368 -20.80 4.00 -21.00
C ASP A 368 -22.04 3.11 -21.22
N VAL A 369 -21.95 2.22 -22.20
CA VAL A 369 -23.06 1.38 -22.64
C VAL A 369 -22.60 -0.06 -22.73
N ASN A 370 -23.31 -0.95 -22.04
CA ASN A 370 -23.07 -2.38 -22.11
C ASN A 370 -24.32 -3.10 -22.60
N VAL A 371 -24.17 -3.83 -23.72
CA VAL A 371 -25.26 -4.59 -24.35
C VAL A 371 -24.99 -6.07 -24.15
N LEU A 372 -25.91 -6.73 -23.45
CA LEU A 372 -25.81 -8.15 -23.15
C LEU A 372 -26.91 -8.90 -23.91
N HIS A 373 -26.55 -9.71 -24.89
CA HIS A 373 -27.50 -10.61 -25.57
C HIS A 373 -27.89 -11.75 -24.60
N GLU A 374 -29.19 -11.94 -24.38
CA GLU A 374 -29.72 -13.08 -23.64
C GLU A 374 -29.42 -14.39 -24.38
N ARG A 375 -28.79 -15.33 -23.68
CA ARG A 375 -28.34 -16.61 -24.27
C ARG A 375 -29.33 -17.76 -24.08
N ALA A 376 -30.41 -17.55 -23.34
CA ALA A 376 -31.37 -18.60 -22.97
C ALA A 376 -32.79 -18.01 -22.81
N PRO A 377 -33.66 -18.10 -23.83
CA PRO A 377 -33.42 -18.63 -25.19
C PRO A 377 -32.63 -17.65 -26.08
N LEU A 378 -31.83 -18.16 -27.03
CA LEU A 378 -31.09 -17.34 -28.00
C LEU A 378 -32.01 -16.57 -28.96
N PHE A 379 -33.12 -17.19 -29.35
CA PHE A 379 -34.17 -16.56 -30.15
C PHE A 379 -35.51 -17.21 -29.85
N VAL A 380 -36.59 -16.46 -30.08
CA VAL A 380 -37.98 -16.94 -29.97
C VAL A 380 -38.70 -16.62 -31.27
N GLN A 381 -39.37 -17.61 -31.85
CA GLN A 381 -40.23 -17.40 -33.00
C GLN A 381 -41.62 -16.99 -32.54
N MET A 382 -42.14 -15.90 -33.09
CA MET A 382 -43.44 -15.34 -32.77
C MET A 382 -44.55 -16.00 -33.62
N SER A 383 -45.81 -15.79 -33.24
CA SER A 383 -46.98 -16.35 -33.96
C SER A 383 -47.15 -15.83 -35.39
N ASP A 384 -46.61 -14.64 -35.70
CA ASP A 384 -46.56 -14.06 -37.04
C ASP A 384 -45.36 -14.56 -37.88
N GLY A 385 -44.56 -15.49 -37.33
CA GLY A 385 -43.36 -16.03 -37.94
C GLY A 385 -42.09 -15.20 -37.75
N SER A 386 -42.19 -13.99 -37.19
CA SER A 386 -41.02 -13.14 -36.90
C SER A 386 -40.10 -13.75 -35.84
N ILE A 387 -38.82 -13.38 -35.87
CA ILE A 387 -37.83 -13.86 -34.91
C ILE A 387 -37.51 -12.74 -33.93
N ARG A 388 -37.53 -13.06 -32.63
CA ARG A 388 -37.25 -12.12 -31.54
C ARG A 388 -36.00 -12.54 -30.77
N ASN A 389 -35.15 -11.58 -30.43
CA ASN A 389 -34.00 -11.76 -29.55
C ASN A 389 -34.13 -10.84 -28.33
N GLY A 390 -33.69 -11.33 -27.16
CA GLY A 390 -33.66 -10.56 -25.92
C GLY A 390 -32.29 -9.94 -25.68
N TYR A 391 -32.27 -8.68 -25.26
CA TYR A 391 -31.06 -7.96 -24.87
C TYR A 391 -31.28 -7.22 -23.56
N VAL A 392 -30.25 -7.19 -22.72
CA VAL A 392 -30.19 -6.29 -21.56
C VAL A 392 -29.26 -5.15 -21.91
N TYR A 393 -29.83 -3.97 -22.04
CA TYR A 393 -29.15 -2.72 -22.37
C TYR A 393 -28.89 -1.95 -21.08
N LYS A 394 -27.61 -1.83 -20.70
CA LYS A 394 -27.20 -1.11 -19.50
C LYS A 394 -26.55 0.21 -19.90
N ILE A 395 -27.12 1.31 -19.45
CA ILE A 395 -26.61 2.66 -19.65
C ILE A 395 -26.08 3.16 -18.33
N LEU A 396 -24.82 3.57 -18.32
CA LEU A 396 -24.16 4.12 -17.15
C LEU A 396 -24.13 5.63 -17.29
N ASN A 397 -24.88 6.32 -16.45
CA ASN A 397 -24.84 7.77 -16.35
C ASN A 397 -23.84 8.16 -15.25
N MET A 398 -22.64 8.59 -15.64
CA MET A 398 -21.56 8.97 -14.72
C MET A 398 -21.57 10.49 -14.43
N LYS A 399 -22.75 11.11 -14.50
CA LYS A 399 -22.97 12.50 -14.18
C LYS A 399 -23.99 12.62 -13.07
N SER A 400 -23.83 13.70 -12.30
CA SER A 400 -24.68 14.10 -11.18
C SER A 400 -26.04 14.68 -11.61
N GLU A 401 -26.44 14.51 -12.86
CA GLU A 401 -27.72 14.99 -13.42
C GLU A 401 -28.46 13.84 -14.13
N ASP A 402 -29.79 13.84 -14.03
CA ASP A 402 -30.63 12.89 -14.75
C ASP A 402 -30.53 13.15 -16.25
N ARG A 403 -30.36 12.08 -17.04
CA ARG A 403 -30.20 12.20 -18.49
C ARG A 403 -31.16 11.28 -19.22
N THR A 404 -31.75 11.84 -20.27
CA THR A 404 -32.59 11.08 -21.21
C THR A 404 -31.75 10.72 -22.43
N PHE A 405 -31.78 9.44 -22.79
CA PHE A 405 -31.09 8.90 -23.96
C PHE A 405 -32.10 8.39 -24.98
N LYS A 406 -31.81 8.59 -26.25
CA LYS A 406 -32.60 8.06 -27.37
C LYS A 406 -31.87 6.87 -27.97
N LEU A 407 -32.50 5.70 -27.99
CA LEU A 407 -31.95 4.50 -28.61
C LEU A 407 -32.60 4.24 -29.94
N ARG A 408 -31.76 4.02 -30.95
CA ARG A 408 -32.17 3.66 -32.31
C ARG A 408 -31.50 2.37 -32.74
N LEU A 409 -32.25 1.49 -33.40
CA LEU A 409 -31.66 0.34 -34.09
C LEU A 409 -31.13 0.77 -35.46
N ALA A 410 -29.95 0.30 -35.83
CA ALA A 410 -29.39 0.48 -37.16
C ALA A 410 -28.82 -0.85 -37.70
N GLY A 411 -29.01 -1.10 -38.99
CA GLY A 411 -28.40 -2.22 -39.71
C GLY A 411 -29.39 -3.20 -40.37
N ILE A 412 -30.68 -3.17 -40.02
CA ILE A 412 -31.69 -4.08 -40.61
C ILE A 412 -33.00 -3.33 -40.87
N GLU A 413 -33.44 -3.31 -42.12
CA GLU A 413 -34.72 -2.71 -42.53
C GLU A 413 -35.91 -3.55 -42.02
N GLY A 414 -36.89 -2.88 -41.40
CA GLY A 414 -38.10 -3.53 -40.86
C GLY A 414 -37.93 -4.13 -39.45
N ALA A 415 -36.77 -3.97 -38.81
CA ALA A 415 -36.57 -4.40 -37.44
C ALA A 415 -37.21 -3.42 -36.43
N THR A 416 -37.90 -3.95 -35.42
CA THR A 416 -38.56 -3.16 -34.37
C THR A 416 -37.93 -3.43 -33.00
N ILE A 417 -37.88 -2.39 -32.16
CA ILE A 417 -37.47 -2.50 -30.75
C ILE A 417 -38.72 -2.41 -29.88
N THR A 418 -38.83 -3.32 -28.92
CA THR A 418 -39.78 -3.21 -27.81
C THR A 418 -39.02 -3.12 -26.50
N VAL A 419 -39.21 -2.04 -25.74
CA VAL A 419 -38.65 -1.88 -24.39
C VAL A 419 -39.66 -2.41 -23.38
N VAL A 420 -39.23 -3.33 -22.52
CA VAL A 420 -40.10 -3.90 -21.48
C VAL A 420 -40.54 -2.81 -20.51
N GLY A 421 -41.84 -2.49 -20.49
CA GLY A 421 -42.44 -1.46 -19.64
C GLY A 421 -42.62 -0.08 -20.29
N GLY A 422 -42.27 0.08 -21.58
CA GLY A 422 -42.59 1.27 -22.38
C GLY A 422 -43.75 1.03 -23.35
N GLU A 423 -44.13 2.07 -24.11
CA GLU A 423 -45.13 1.94 -25.19
C GLU A 423 -44.63 1.05 -26.34
N ASP A 424 -45.58 0.43 -27.06
CA ASP A 424 -45.32 -0.61 -28.05
C ASP A 424 -44.54 -0.15 -29.29
N SER A 425 -43.63 -1.02 -29.74
CA SER A 425 -42.99 -1.10 -31.07
C SER A 425 -42.61 0.23 -31.74
N VAL A 426 -41.64 0.93 -31.18
CA VAL A 426 -41.12 2.20 -31.71
C VAL A 426 -39.74 2.00 -32.34
N ALA A 427 -39.45 2.71 -33.43
CA ALA A 427 -38.09 2.74 -34.03
C ALA A 427 -37.06 3.46 -33.13
N GLU A 428 -37.55 4.33 -32.24
CA GLU A 428 -36.76 5.09 -31.28
C GLU A 428 -37.37 4.97 -29.89
N ALA A 429 -36.57 4.55 -28.91
CA ALA A 429 -37.00 4.46 -27.51
C ALA A 429 -36.30 5.52 -26.67
N GLU A 430 -37.07 6.29 -25.89
CA GLU A 430 -36.52 7.20 -24.89
C GLU A 430 -36.32 6.46 -23.57
N MET A 431 -35.12 6.57 -23.01
CA MET A 431 -34.72 5.93 -21.77
C MET A 431 -34.18 6.99 -20.82
N GLN A 432 -34.89 7.19 -19.71
CA GLN A 432 -34.43 8.05 -18.64
C GLN A 432 -33.53 7.26 -17.70
N VAL A 433 -32.31 7.77 -17.49
CA VAL A 433 -31.35 7.18 -16.56
C VAL A 433 -31.08 8.20 -15.47
N PRO A 434 -31.43 7.89 -14.20
CA PRO A 434 -31.13 8.77 -13.09
C PRO A 434 -29.64 9.11 -13.01
N ARG A 435 -29.31 10.25 -12.41
CA ARG A 435 -27.93 10.63 -12.11
C ARG A 435 -27.21 9.49 -11.42
N ASP A 436 -25.91 9.38 -11.71
CA ASP A 436 -25.02 8.49 -10.97
C ASP A 436 -25.64 7.08 -10.82
N SER A 437 -26.14 6.52 -11.91
CA SER A 437 -26.85 5.25 -11.85
C SER A 437 -26.65 4.41 -13.10
N VAL A 438 -26.99 3.13 -12.98
CA VAL A 438 -27.03 2.21 -14.12
C VAL A 438 -28.48 1.95 -14.46
N GLY A 439 -28.95 2.55 -15.55
CA GLY A 439 -30.25 2.24 -16.14
C GLY A 439 -30.16 0.88 -16.84
N SER A 440 -31.00 -0.08 -16.44
CA SER A 440 -31.02 -1.43 -17.02
C SER A 440 -32.35 -1.65 -17.72
N PHE A 441 -32.31 -1.71 -19.05
CA PHE A 441 -33.49 -1.85 -19.91
C PHE A 441 -33.46 -3.20 -20.59
N ARG A 442 -34.56 -3.96 -20.51
CA ARG A 442 -34.73 -5.16 -21.32
C ARG A 442 -35.33 -4.76 -22.66
N LEU A 443 -34.64 -5.13 -23.73
CA LEU A 443 -35.02 -4.83 -25.10
C LEU A 443 -35.32 -6.13 -25.83
N TYR A 444 -36.41 -6.15 -26.57
CA TYR A 444 -36.67 -7.18 -27.56
C TYR A 444 -36.49 -6.59 -28.94
N VAL A 445 -35.59 -7.18 -29.73
CA VAL A 445 -35.44 -6.85 -31.15
C VAL A 445 -36.21 -7.91 -31.92
N THR A 446 -37.18 -7.49 -32.73
CA THR A 446 -37.98 -8.38 -33.57
C THR A 446 -37.69 -8.09 -35.04
N ILE A 447 -37.41 -9.14 -35.81
CA ILE A 447 -37.09 -9.06 -37.23
C ILE A 447 -38.07 -9.94 -38.02
N PRO A 448 -38.71 -9.42 -39.07
CA PRO A 448 -39.54 -10.20 -39.98
C PRO A 448 -38.81 -11.41 -40.56
N ALA A 449 -39.51 -12.54 -40.68
CA ALA A 449 -38.92 -13.82 -41.04
C ALA A 449 -38.22 -13.80 -42.41
N ASP A 450 -38.71 -13.00 -43.35
CA ASP A 450 -38.17 -12.81 -44.71
C ASP A 450 -36.84 -12.04 -44.73
N LYS A 451 -36.53 -11.32 -43.65
CA LYS A 451 -35.31 -10.51 -43.51
C LYS A 451 -34.20 -11.18 -42.70
N VAL A 452 -34.48 -12.34 -42.10
CA VAL A 452 -33.45 -13.14 -41.38
C VAL A 452 -32.70 -14.00 -42.39
N VAL A 453 -31.50 -13.53 -42.77
CA VAL A 453 -30.71 -14.10 -43.87
C VAL A 453 -29.65 -15.11 -43.40
N SER A 454 -29.32 -15.16 -42.11
CA SER A 454 -28.32 -16.08 -41.56
C SER A 454 -28.53 -16.37 -40.08
N LYS A 455 -27.83 -17.40 -39.58
CA LYS A 455 -27.79 -17.79 -38.15
C LYS A 455 -27.32 -16.66 -37.24
N SER A 456 -26.47 -15.76 -37.73
CA SER A 456 -25.91 -14.66 -36.95
C SER A 456 -25.76 -13.41 -37.81
N MET A 457 -26.56 -12.38 -37.50
CA MET A 457 -26.54 -11.11 -38.22
C MET A 457 -26.02 -9.98 -37.31
N PRO A 458 -25.13 -9.10 -37.78
CA PRO A 458 -24.71 -7.95 -37.01
C PRO A 458 -25.87 -6.95 -36.86
N VAL A 459 -26.08 -6.47 -35.64
CA VAL A 459 -27.04 -5.42 -35.31
C VAL A 459 -26.32 -4.33 -34.54
N SER A 460 -26.58 -3.06 -34.89
CA SER A 460 -25.98 -1.93 -34.20
C SER A 460 -27.03 -1.12 -33.46
N PHE A 461 -26.77 -0.87 -32.18
CA PHE A 461 -27.53 0.06 -31.36
C PHE A 461 -26.84 1.41 -31.38
N GLN A 462 -27.59 2.47 -31.69
CA GLN A 462 -27.12 3.84 -31.61
C GLN A 462 -27.82 4.54 -30.45
N LEU A 463 -27.07 4.83 -29.38
CA LEU A 463 -27.53 5.65 -28.28
C LEU A 463 -27.15 7.10 -28.54
N THR A 464 -28.12 7.99 -28.57
CA THR A 464 -27.93 9.44 -28.69
C THR A 464 -28.29 10.08 -27.36
N GLY A 465 -27.34 10.75 -26.72
CA GLY A 465 -27.55 11.51 -25.49
C GLY A 465 -26.97 12.93 -25.60
N PRO A 466 -27.23 13.80 -24.62
CA PRO A 466 -26.66 15.15 -24.60
C PRO A 466 -25.13 15.09 -24.65
N GLY A 467 -24.58 15.49 -25.81
CA GLY A 467 -23.14 15.64 -26.05
C GLY A 467 -22.40 14.42 -26.64
N ARG A 468 -23.04 13.24 -26.81
CA ARG A 468 -22.35 12.09 -27.43
C ARG A 468 -23.31 11.06 -28.04
N GLN A 469 -22.88 10.48 -29.17
CA GLN A 469 -23.49 9.27 -29.75
C GLN A 469 -22.59 8.08 -29.44
N VAL A 470 -23.16 7.00 -28.91
CA VAL A 470 -22.45 5.74 -28.65
C VAL A 470 -23.05 4.69 -29.58
N LYS A 471 -22.20 4.10 -30.43
CA LYS A 471 -22.57 2.98 -31.29
C LYS A 471 -22.06 1.69 -30.66
N THR A 472 -22.95 0.75 -30.41
CA THR A 472 -22.58 -0.60 -29.91
C THR A 472 -23.05 -1.64 -30.91
N GLU A 473 -22.14 -2.49 -31.35
CA GLU A 473 -22.43 -3.60 -32.25
C GLU A 473 -22.62 -4.89 -31.46
N THR A 474 -23.62 -5.68 -31.87
CA THR A 474 -23.92 -7.00 -31.31
C THR A 474 -24.39 -7.95 -32.41
N LEU A 475 -24.73 -9.17 -32.04
CA LEU A 475 -25.19 -10.22 -32.94
C LEU A 475 -26.65 -10.55 -32.65
N PHE A 476 -27.43 -10.69 -33.70
CA PHE A 476 -28.78 -11.24 -33.73
C PHE A 476 -28.73 -12.71 -34.16
N ALA A 477 -29.26 -13.60 -33.33
CA ALA A 477 -29.34 -15.03 -33.57
C ALA A 477 -30.63 -15.36 -34.33
N GLY A 478 -30.49 -16.10 -35.43
CA GLY A 478 -31.59 -16.62 -36.23
C GLY A 478 -31.57 -18.17 -36.28
N PRO A 479 -32.68 -18.81 -36.66
CA PRO A 479 -32.72 -20.24 -36.92
C PRO A 479 -31.79 -20.63 -38.08
N ASP A 480 -31.22 -21.84 -38.03
CA ASP A 480 -30.52 -22.41 -39.19
C ASP A 480 -31.53 -22.59 -40.33
N ARG A 481 -31.29 -21.91 -41.46
CA ARG A 481 -32.09 -22.03 -42.68
C ARG A 481 -31.23 -22.48 -43.84
#